data_AF-A0A316B838-F1
#
_entry.id   AF-A0A316B838-F1
#
_cell.length_a   1.000
_cell.length_b   1.000
_cell.length_c   1.000
_cell.angle_alpha   90.00
_cell.angle_beta   90.00
_cell.angle_gamma   90.00
#
_symmetry.space_group_name_H-M   'P 1'
#
loop_
_entity.id
_entity.type
_entity.pdbx_description
1 polymer ?
#
loop_
_entity_poly.entity_id
_entity_poly.type
_entity_poly.pdbx_seq_one_letter_code
_entity_poly.pdbx_strand_id
1 'polypeptide(L)'
;MNKKIICSILSACTVLSMTACASANAGGAAGAPDKEKAASDISDSIVGGVTPGISDVTIAQPGEDFSFEGTYYSDRCHITFSKGTDKTVNVKIGWASRYNESLEWTMSGEYDSESYCIQYENCVKKNVIYKAENEVDKEETLYTDGTGTFLFSLSGDSVTWTDKKEDVAQGRIFALYKESDGNTATQFGTGDEEYYRGFSAMDKTSIEETADKIRKAYLAEDWDSLKGFVIYPVTINGATVENEETFIKYMKDKKVSSDSRKAMEEENCHDMFYNGQGLCMGSGQVWLLDPSYMTDETPVIKIKTIQGLE
;
A
#
# COMPACT_ATOMS: atom_id res chain seq x y z
N MET A 1 59.63 14.98 18.70
CA MET A 1 59.23 14.35 17.42
C MET A 1 57.83 14.86 17.06
N ASN A 2 57.28 14.91 15.84
CA ASN A 2 57.72 15.09 14.43
C ASN A 2 56.55 14.53 13.58
N LYS A 3 55.86 15.37 12.76
CA LYS A 3 54.67 15.06 11.88
C LYS A 3 53.34 14.76 12.66
N LYS A 4 52.16 15.33 12.38
CA LYS A 4 51.35 15.63 11.15
C LYS A 4 50.79 14.35 10.49
N ILE A 5 49.47 14.19 10.31
CA ILE A 5 48.55 14.75 9.28
C ILE A 5 47.08 14.57 9.83
N ILE A 6 46.14 15.54 9.89
CA ILE A 6 45.33 16.26 8.85
C ILE A 6 44.31 15.31 8.16
N CYS A 7 43.00 15.55 7.96
CA CYS A 7 42.03 16.68 8.03
C CYS A 7 40.68 16.13 8.61
N SER A 8 39.53 16.80 8.92
CA SER A 8 38.87 18.11 8.64
C SER A 8 38.24 18.26 7.22
N ILE A 9 37.08 18.89 6.95
CA ILE A 9 36.11 19.79 7.64
C ILE A 9 34.68 19.39 7.13
N LEU A 10 33.63 19.14 7.95
CA LEU A 10 32.50 20.02 8.42
C LEU A 10 31.79 20.91 7.35
N SER A 11 30.54 21.35 7.65
CA SER A 11 29.76 22.47 7.02
C SER A 11 28.93 22.12 5.76
N ALA A 12 27.71 22.65 5.51
CA ALA A 12 26.66 23.26 6.37
C ALA A 12 25.32 23.36 5.58
N CYS A 13 24.25 23.82 6.24
CA CYS A 13 22.89 23.96 5.71
C CYS A 13 22.74 24.93 4.51
N THR A 14 21.67 24.77 3.73
CA THR A 14 20.89 25.91 3.21
C THR A 14 19.41 25.54 3.16
N VAL A 15 18.56 26.35 3.79
CA VAL A 15 17.11 26.39 3.57
C VAL A 15 16.83 27.57 2.64
N LEU A 16 15.93 27.43 1.68
CA LEU A 16 15.44 28.57 0.88
C LEU A 16 13.92 28.45 0.66
N SER A 17 13.19 29.54 0.92
CA SER A 17 11.74 29.60 0.76
C SER A 17 11.30 31.03 0.38
N MET A 18 10.50 31.14 -0.69
CA MET A 18 9.81 32.37 -1.16
C MET A 18 10.77 33.51 -1.59
N THR A 19 10.48 34.35 -2.57
CA THR A 19 9.23 35.05 -2.89
C THR A 19 9.19 35.45 -4.37
N ALA A 20 8.00 35.66 -4.95
CA ALA A 20 7.82 36.11 -6.32
C ALA A 20 8.07 37.62 -6.53
N CYS A 21 8.43 38.03 -7.74
CA CYS A 21 7.96 39.29 -8.34
C CYS A 21 8.10 39.26 -9.87
N ALA A 22 7.52 40.24 -10.57
CA ALA A 22 7.33 40.22 -12.03
C ALA A 22 8.02 41.37 -12.80
N SER A 23 7.92 41.28 -14.13
CA SER A 23 7.93 42.38 -15.13
C SER A 23 9.19 42.71 -15.97
N ALA A 24 8.90 43.16 -17.21
CA ALA A 24 9.66 44.08 -18.07
C ALA A 24 11.02 43.68 -18.72
N ASN A 25 10.92 42.93 -19.82
CA ASN A 25 11.32 43.36 -21.20
C ASN A 25 12.43 44.43 -21.40
N ALA A 26 13.50 44.10 -22.16
CA ALA A 26 13.98 44.88 -23.33
C ALA A 26 15.17 44.24 -24.11
N GLY A 27 15.00 44.04 -25.43
CA GLY A 27 16.07 43.97 -26.46
C GLY A 27 16.99 42.72 -26.53
N GLY A 28 17.50 42.30 -27.70
CA GLY A 28 17.14 42.69 -29.07
C GLY A 28 18.26 42.48 -30.12
N ALA A 29 17.99 41.68 -31.16
CA ALA A 29 18.75 41.52 -32.43
C ALA A 29 20.20 40.99 -32.35
N ALA A 30 20.81 40.40 -33.39
CA ALA A 30 20.31 39.64 -34.56
C ALA A 30 21.53 38.93 -35.24
N GLY A 31 21.32 37.83 -36.00
CA GLY A 31 22.41 37.23 -36.79
C GLY A 31 22.21 35.76 -37.22
N ALA A 32 21.42 35.54 -38.28
CA ALA A 32 21.46 34.32 -39.10
C ALA A 32 22.44 34.53 -40.30
N PRO A 33 22.77 33.55 -41.17
CA PRO A 33 21.78 32.81 -41.99
C PRO A 33 22.06 31.31 -42.31
N ASP A 34 20.95 30.59 -42.53
CA ASP A 34 20.66 29.62 -43.61
C ASP A 34 21.72 28.63 -44.15
N LYS A 35 21.35 27.34 -44.15
CA LYS A 35 20.74 26.66 -45.33
C LYS A 35 20.09 25.32 -44.92
N GLU A 36 18.78 25.12 -45.17
CA GLU A 36 18.16 24.65 -46.44
C GLU A 36 18.44 23.14 -46.67
N LYS A 37 17.44 22.24 -46.73
CA LYS A 37 16.28 22.28 -47.66
C LYS A 37 15.06 21.44 -47.21
N ALA A 38 13.87 21.82 -47.70
CA ALA A 38 12.62 21.04 -47.73
C ALA A 38 12.76 19.75 -48.59
N ALA A 39 12.03 18.63 -48.40
CA ALA A 39 10.63 18.37 -48.01
C ALA A 39 9.59 18.47 -49.16
N SER A 40 9.08 17.31 -49.57
CA SER A 40 7.82 17.03 -50.29
C SER A 40 7.51 15.53 -50.06
N ASP A 41 6.29 14.98 -50.24
CA ASP A 41 5.08 15.48 -50.89
C ASP A 41 3.85 15.56 -49.96
N ILE A 42 2.77 16.18 -50.45
CA ILE A 42 1.44 16.24 -49.82
C ILE A 42 0.39 15.86 -50.88
N SER A 43 -0.50 14.92 -50.56
CA SER A 43 -1.92 15.00 -50.97
C SER A 43 -2.82 13.95 -50.31
N ASP A 44 -3.93 14.44 -49.77
CA ASP A 44 -5.28 13.87 -49.67
C ASP A 44 -5.48 12.36 -49.40
N SER A 45 -6.05 12.06 -48.23
CA SER A 45 -7.46 11.61 -48.20
C SER A 45 -8.19 11.76 -46.85
N ILE A 46 -9.24 12.58 -46.87
CA ILE A 46 -10.57 12.33 -46.25
C ILE A 46 -10.68 12.27 -44.70
N VAL A 47 -11.13 13.41 -44.15
CA VAL A 47 -12.25 13.60 -43.19
C VAL A 47 -12.26 12.82 -41.85
N GLY A 48 -12.44 13.56 -40.74
CA GLY A 48 -13.33 13.08 -39.65
C GLY A 48 -12.87 13.16 -38.19
N GLY A 49 -12.07 14.16 -37.77
CA GLY A 49 -11.73 14.35 -36.34
C GLY A 49 -12.49 15.52 -35.71
N VAL A 50 -13.50 15.26 -34.87
CA VAL A 50 -14.17 16.27 -34.05
C VAL A 50 -13.43 16.43 -32.72
N THR A 51 -13.17 17.67 -32.30
CA THR A 51 -12.58 17.96 -30.99
C THR A 51 -13.66 18.19 -29.92
N PRO A 52 -13.80 17.29 -28.95
CA PRO A 52 -13.93 17.64 -27.54
C PRO A 52 -12.54 17.47 -26.88
N GLY A 53 -12.13 18.29 -25.92
CA GLY A 53 -12.94 19.10 -25.02
C GLY A 53 -12.87 18.46 -23.64
N ILE A 54 -11.85 18.86 -22.85
CA ILE A 54 -11.68 18.36 -21.49
C ILE A 54 -12.75 19.03 -20.63
N SER A 55 -13.78 18.26 -20.28
CA SER A 55 -14.83 18.63 -19.33
C SER A 55 -15.22 17.39 -18.53
N ASP A 56 -15.06 17.50 -17.22
CA ASP A 56 -15.67 16.64 -16.19
C ASP A 56 -15.42 15.13 -16.33
N VAL A 57 -14.17 14.72 -16.04
CA VAL A 57 -13.94 13.40 -15.42
C VAL A 57 -14.48 13.47 -14.00
N THR A 58 -15.74 13.07 -13.81
CA THR A 58 -16.32 12.90 -12.49
C THR A 58 -15.68 11.69 -11.82
N ILE A 59 -14.59 11.93 -11.06
CA ILE A 59 -14.08 10.96 -10.09
C ILE A 59 -15.26 10.57 -9.19
N ALA A 60 -15.54 9.26 -9.09
CA ALA A 60 -16.58 8.76 -8.21
C ALA A 60 -16.28 9.21 -6.77
N GLN A 61 -17.04 10.18 -6.28
CA GLN A 61 -17.05 10.53 -4.87
C GLN A 61 -17.42 9.28 -4.06
N PRO A 62 -17.00 9.16 -2.79
CA PRO A 62 -17.67 8.25 -1.89
C PRO A 62 -19.17 8.53 -1.94
N GLY A 63 -20.00 7.48 -1.91
CA GLY A 63 -21.45 7.65 -1.84
C GLY A 63 -21.82 8.53 -0.65
N GLU A 64 -22.90 9.31 -0.76
CA GLU A 64 -23.27 10.34 0.23
C GLU A 64 -23.47 9.79 1.66
N ASP A 65 -23.59 8.46 1.80
CA ASP A 65 -23.72 7.70 3.04
C ASP A 65 -22.39 7.15 3.64
N PHE A 66 -21.20 7.49 3.12
CA PHE A 66 -19.94 7.01 3.71
C PHE A 66 -19.79 7.47 5.17
N SER A 67 -19.66 6.51 6.08
CA SER A 67 -19.41 6.75 7.50
C SER A 67 -18.30 5.83 8.00
N PHE A 68 -17.34 6.42 8.71
CA PHE A 68 -16.35 5.69 9.48
C PHE A 68 -16.86 5.24 10.86
N GLU A 69 -18.02 5.74 11.32
CA GLU A 69 -18.52 5.47 12.68
C GLU A 69 -19.06 4.04 12.82
N GLY A 70 -18.53 3.30 13.77
CA GLY A 70 -18.89 1.89 14.01
C GLY A 70 -17.80 1.11 14.73
N THR A 71 -18.01 -0.20 14.89
CA THR A 71 -17.01 -1.11 15.45
C THR A 71 -16.62 -2.18 14.43
N TYR A 72 -15.32 -2.28 14.19
CA TYR A 72 -14.69 -3.16 13.20
C TYR A 72 -13.94 -4.29 13.93
N TYR A 73 -14.06 -5.54 13.48
CA TYR A 73 -13.61 -6.73 14.22
C TYR A 73 -12.56 -7.55 13.45
N SER A 74 -11.59 -8.13 14.17
CA SER A 74 -10.59 -9.07 13.66
C SER A 74 -10.13 -10.02 14.80
N ASP A 75 -10.53 -11.30 14.73
CA ASP A 75 -10.41 -12.27 15.86
C ASP A 75 -10.95 -11.66 17.18
N ARG A 76 -10.12 -11.57 18.23
CA ARG A 76 -10.45 -11.06 19.56
C ARG A 76 -10.10 -9.57 19.72
N CYS A 77 -9.86 -8.88 18.61
CA CYS A 77 -9.57 -7.46 18.57
C CYS A 77 -10.71 -6.71 17.88
N HIS A 78 -11.11 -5.58 18.46
CA HIS A 78 -12.12 -4.69 17.89
C HIS A 78 -11.64 -3.24 17.94
N ILE A 79 -11.98 -2.48 16.90
CA ILE A 79 -11.67 -1.06 16.76
C ILE A 79 -13.00 -0.31 16.64
N THR A 80 -13.29 0.56 17.60
CA THR A 80 -14.46 1.46 17.57
C THR A 80 -14.03 2.86 17.18
N PHE A 81 -14.60 3.38 16.09
CA PHE A 81 -14.47 4.77 15.67
C PHE A 81 -15.75 5.53 16.03
N SER A 82 -15.60 6.76 16.49
CA SER A 82 -16.71 7.63 16.87
C SER A 82 -16.36 9.09 16.65
N LYS A 83 -17.34 9.90 16.26
CA LYS A 83 -17.16 11.32 15.96
C LYS A 83 -16.84 12.13 17.20
N GLY A 84 -15.82 12.96 17.09
CA GLY A 84 -15.41 13.96 18.09
C GLY A 84 -15.87 15.37 17.72
N THR A 85 -15.31 16.35 18.41
CA THR A 85 -15.44 17.77 18.07
C THR A 85 -14.63 18.10 16.81
N ASP A 86 -15.14 19.05 16.02
CA ASP A 86 -14.37 19.76 14.98
C ASP A 86 -13.53 18.82 14.07
N LYS A 87 -14.22 17.92 13.36
CA LYS A 87 -13.67 16.87 12.47
C LYS A 87 -12.82 15.77 13.10
N THR A 88 -12.50 15.86 14.39
CA THR A 88 -11.76 14.79 15.09
C THR A 88 -12.55 13.48 15.06
N VAL A 89 -11.87 12.36 14.85
CA VAL A 89 -12.36 11.00 15.08
C VAL A 89 -11.67 10.44 16.32
N ASN A 90 -12.46 9.97 17.28
CA ASN A 90 -11.98 9.25 18.45
C ASN A 90 -11.93 7.75 18.13
N VAL A 91 -10.79 7.11 18.37
CA VAL A 91 -10.60 5.67 18.15
C VAL A 91 -10.29 4.97 19.46
N LYS A 92 -10.98 3.86 19.70
CA LYS A 92 -10.70 2.92 20.79
C LYS A 92 -10.43 1.53 20.21
N ILE A 93 -9.48 0.81 20.77
CA ILE A 93 -9.18 -0.57 20.40
C ILE A 93 -9.19 -1.41 21.66
N GLY A 94 -9.88 -2.55 21.64
CA GLY A 94 -9.83 -3.55 22.71
C GLY A 94 -9.42 -4.91 22.15
N TRP A 95 -8.35 -5.49 22.71
CA TRP A 95 -7.84 -6.81 22.33
C TRP A 95 -7.80 -7.71 23.56
N ALA A 96 -8.63 -8.76 23.60
CA ALA A 96 -8.68 -9.67 24.75
C ALA A 96 -7.39 -10.51 24.85
N SER A 97 -6.62 -10.31 25.92
CA SER A 97 -5.33 -11.00 26.15
C SER A 97 -5.50 -12.23 27.05
N ARG A 98 -6.39 -12.17 28.04
CA ARG A 98 -6.87 -13.32 28.86
C ARG A 98 -8.37 -13.20 29.13
N TYR A 99 -8.94 -14.17 29.85
CA TYR A 99 -10.37 -14.21 30.21
C TYR A 99 -10.88 -12.92 30.90
N ASN A 100 -10.05 -12.32 31.76
CA ASN A 100 -10.37 -11.09 32.49
C ASN A 100 -9.31 -10.00 32.28
N GLU A 101 -8.62 -10.00 31.14
CA GLU A 101 -7.53 -9.08 30.83
C GLU A 101 -7.58 -8.64 29.37
N SER A 102 -7.48 -7.34 29.11
CA SER A 102 -7.45 -6.76 27.78
C SER A 102 -6.25 -5.82 27.64
N LEU A 103 -5.77 -5.70 26.41
CA LEU A 103 -5.00 -4.53 26.00
C LEU A 103 -5.97 -3.53 25.38
N GLU A 104 -5.96 -2.29 25.87
CA GLU A 104 -6.75 -1.20 25.34
C GLU A 104 -5.83 -0.12 24.74
N TRP A 105 -6.22 0.44 23.60
CA TRP A 105 -5.58 1.62 23.02
C TRP A 105 -6.63 2.72 22.82
N THR A 106 -6.27 3.96 23.15
CA THR A 106 -7.12 5.15 22.91
C THR A 106 -6.32 6.24 22.22
N MET A 107 -6.83 6.76 21.11
CA MET A 107 -6.16 7.78 20.28
C MET A 107 -7.18 8.61 19.50
N SER A 108 -6.73 9.66 18.81
CA SER A 108 -7.56 10.45 17.90
C SER A 108 -6.76 11.02 16.73
N GLY A 109 -7.47 11.37 15.67
CA GLY A 109 -6.93 12.08 14.50
C GLY A 109 -8.05 12.75 13.72
N GLU A 110 -7.74 13.41 12.60
CA GLU A 110 -8.75 13.83 11.62
C GLU A 110 -8.91 12.75 10.54
N TYR A 111 -10.11 12.61 9.99
CA TYR A 111 -10.35 11.76 8.81
C TYR A 111 -10.08 12.57 7.53
N ASP A 112 -9.15 12.10 6.72
CA ASP A 112 -8.89 12.61 5.38
C ASP A 112 -9.73 11.82 4.36
N SER A 113 -10.65 12.51 3.69
CA SER A 113 -11.51 11.97 2.64
C SER A 113 -10.83 11.78 1.28
N GLU A 114 -9.65 12.36 1.05
CA GLU A 114 -8.88 12.16 -0.18
C GLU A 114 -8.02 10.88 -0.10
N SER A 115 -7.42 10.62 1.07
CA SER A 115 -6.59 9.42 1.31
C SER A 115 -7.27 8.30 2.11
N TYR A 116 -8.54 8.46 2.48
CA TYR A 116 -9.36 7.50 3.25
C TYR A 116 -8.71 7.07 4.57
N CYS A 117 -7.92 7.95 5.20
CA CYS A 117 -7.10 7.62 6.35
C CYS A 117 -7.36 8.47 7.60
N ILE A 118 -7.00 7.93 8.76
CA ILE A 118 -6.85 8.67 10.02
C ILE A 118 -5.43 8.47 10.49
N GLN A 119 -4.67 9.56 10.62
CA GLN A 119 -3.33 9.54 11.20
C GLN A 119 -3.41 9.96 12.68
N TYR A 120 -2.66 9.28 13.56
CA TYR A 120 -2.62 9.58 14.98
C TYR A 120 -1.19 9.66 15.51
N GLU A 121 -0.98 10.54 16.49
CA GLU A 121 0.31 10.73 17.19
C GLU A 121 0.18 10.71 18.72
N ASN A 122 -1.03 10.49 19.24
CA ASN A 122 -1.38 10.66 20.66
C ASN A 122 -1.84 9.35 21.34
N CYS A 123 -1.44 8.19 20.83
CA CYS A 123 -1.99 6.91 21.28
C CYS A 123 -1.47 6.50 22.65
N VAL A 124 -2.43 6.25 23.55
CA VAL A 124 -2.23 5.70 24.89
C VAL A 124 -2.60 4.23 24.88
N LYS A 125 -1.66 3.35 25.26
CA LYS A 125 -1.90 1.92 25.47
C LYS A 125 -1.99 1.60 26.96
N LYS A 126 -2.93 0.75 27.34
CA LYS A 126 -3.16 0.24 28.70
C LYS A 126 -3.25 -1.28 28.70
N ASN A 127 -2.89 -1.90 29.83
CA ASN A 127 -3.37 -3.22 30.21
C ASN A 127 -4.48 -3.04 31.26
N VAL A 128 -5.61 -3.70 31.06
CA VAL A 128 -6.79 -3.58 31.93
C VAL A 128 -7.18 -4.97 32.44
N ILE A 129 -7.26 -5.12 33.75
CA ILE A 129 -7.69 -6.35 34.43
C ILE A 129 -9.06 -6.09 35.04
N TYR A 130 -10.02 -6.98 34.77
CA TYR A 130 -11.40 -6.89 35.26
C TYR A 130 -11.71 -7.95 36.33
N LYS A 131 -12.75 -7.67 37.13
CA LYS A 131 -13.40 -8.59 38.07
C LYS A 131 -14.58 -9.31 37.37
N ALA A 132 -15.49 -9.85 38.17
CA ALA A 132 -16.82 -10.20 37.67
C ALA A 132 -17.56 -8.95 37.13
N GLU A 133 -18.58 -9.17 36.29
CA GLU A 133 -19.49 -8.13 35.78
C GLU A 133 -18.79 -6.97 35.03
N ASN A 134 -17.56 -7.20 34.53
CA ASN A 134 -16.71 -6.25 33.80
C ASN A 134 -16.28 -5.00 34.62
N GLU A 135 -16.33 -5.05 35.95
CA GLU A 135 -15.74 -4.00 36.80
C GLU A 135 -14.21 -4.01 36.67
N VAL A 136 -13.57 -2.85 36.45
CA VAL A 136 -12.10 -2.75 36.40
C VAL A 136 -11.50 -2.94 37.79
N ASP A 137 -10.55 -3.87 37.91
CA ASP A 137 -9.73 -4.09 39.12
C ASP A 137 -8.43 -3.28 39.08
N LYS A 138 -7.73 -3.35 37.95
CA LYS A 138 -6.44 -2.69 37.74
C LYS A 138 -6.36 -2.14 36.31
N GLU A 139 -5.86 -0.91 36.21
CA GLU A 139 -5.42 -0.30 34.96
C GLU A 139 -3.92 -0.01 35.04
N GLU A 140 -3.17 -0.25 33.97
CA GLU A 140 -1.74 0.05 33.87
C GLU A 140 -1.40 0.63 32.50
N THR A 141 -1.06 1.92 32.44
CA THR A 141 -0.61 2.59 31.21
C THR A 141 0.77 2.09 30.82
N LEU A 142 0.88 1.53 29.61
CA LEU A 142 2.11 0.97 29.05
C LEU A 142 2.90 2.00 28.24
N TYR A 143 2.21 2.86 27.47
CA TYR A 143 2.80 4.03 26.82
C TYR A 143 1.75 5.11 26.51
N THR A 144 2.21 6.31 26.17
CA THR A 144 1.37 7.48 25.80
C THR A 144 1.85 8.22 24.54
N ASP A 145 2.78 7.62 23.80
CA ASP A 145 3.50 8.20 22.67
C ASP A 145 3.45 7.28 21.43
N GLY A 146 2.34 6.54 21.27
CA GLY A 146 2.11 5.71 20.09
C GLY A 146 1.66 6.55 18.89
N THR A 147 2.23 6.26 17.72
CA THR A 147 1.85 6.89 16.45
C THR A 147 1.45 5.82 15.44
N GLY A 148 0.66 6.19 14.42
CA GLY A 148 0.16 5.20 13.48
C GLY A 148 -0.85 5.75 12.50
N THR A 149 -1.54 4.83 11.82
CA THR A 149 -2.48 5.15 10.74
C THR A 149 -3.57 4.09 10.64
N PHE A 150 -4.81 4.52 10.44
CA PHE A 150 -5.91 3.69 9.96
C PHE A 150 -6.19 4.02 8.50
N LEU A 151 -6.48 3.01 7.68
CA LEU A 151 -6.84 3.16 6.26
C LEU A 151 -8.11 2.35 5.99
N PHE A 152 -9.18 3.04 5.56
CA PHE A 152 -10.49 2.44 5.29
C PHE A 152 -10.59 1.91 3.85
N SER A 153 -11.48 0.95 3.63
CA SER A 153 -11.98 0.63 2.29
C SER A 153 -12.83 1.78 1.73
N LEU A 154 -12.90 1.90 0.39
CA LEU A 154 -13.75 2.89 -0.28
C LEU A 154 -15.25 2.72 0.06
N SER A 155 -15.66 1.51 0.44
CA SER A 155 -17.00 1.14 0.89
C SER A 155 -17.24 1.37 2.39
N GLY A 156 -16.22 1.73 3.16
CA GLY A 156 -16.27 1.97 4.61
C GLY A 156 -16.56 0.72 5.47
N ASP A 157 -16.68 -0.45 4.85
CA ASP A 157 -16.97 -1.73 5.50
C ASP A 157 -15.78 -2.37 6.23
N SER A 158 -14.57 -1.89 5.96
CA SER A 158 -13.35 -2.48 6.49
C SER A 158 -12.25 -1.44 6.66
N VAL A 159 -11.30 -1.75 7.54
CA VAL A 159 -10.19 -0.87 7.89
C VAL A 159 -8.94 -1.70 8.20
N THR A 160 -7.78 -1.18 7.85
CA THR A 160 -6.49 -1.70 8.32
C THR A 160 -5.89 -0.77 9.38
N TRP A 161 -5.17 -1.33 10.34
CA TRP A 161 -4.46 -0.58 11.37
C TRP A 161 -2.95 -0.81 11.22
N THR A 162 -2.19 0.28 11.12
CA THR A 162 -0.72 0.29 11.20
C THR A 162 -0.29 1.00 12.47
N ASP A 163 0.16 0.24 13.47
CA ASP A 163 0.79 0.80 14.67
C ASP A 163 2.30 0.92 14.47
N LYS A 164 2.84 2.14 14.56
CA LYS A 164 4.28 2.41 14.35
C LYS A 164 5.11 2.20 15.62
N LYS A 165 4.47 1.82 16.75
CA LYS A 165 5.12 1.65 18.06
C LYS A 165 5.59 0.23 18.32
N GLU A 166 4.72 -0.75 18.07
CA GLU A 166 4.91 -2.18 18.35
C GLU A 166 4.55 -3.08 17.15
N ASP A 167 3.87 -2.56 16.12
CA ASP A 167 3.26 -3.30 15.01
C ASP A 167 2.43 -4.52 15.46
N VAL A 168 1.57 -4.31 16.48
CA VAL A 168 0.70 -5.37 17.00
C VAL A 168 -0.33 -5.86 15.99
N ALA A 169 -0.70 -5.02 15.02
CA ALA A 169 -1.72 -5.32 14.03
C ALA A 169 -1.19 -6.15 12.84
N GLN A 170 0.07 -6.00 12.45
CA GLN A 170 0.72 -6.81 11.40
C GLN A 170 -0.06 -6.84 10.07
N GLY A 171 -0.69 -5.72 9.71
CA GLY A 171 -1.50 -5.59 8.49
C GLY A 171 -2.90 -6.21 8.55
N ARG A 172 -3.41 -6.60 9.73
CA ARG A 172 -4.78 -7.11 9.89
C ARG A 172 -5.84 -6.16 9.32
N ILE A 173 -6.76 -6.76 8.56
CA ILE A 173 -8.05 -6.16 8.20
C ILE A 173 -9.04 -6.39 9.35
N PHE A 174 -9.84 -5.36 9.63
CA PHE A 174 -10.95 -5.38 10.57
C PHE A 174 -12.24 -5.04 9.81
N ALA A 175 -13.30 -5.83 9.97
CA ALA A 175 -14.57 -5.65 9.25
C ALA A 175 -15.67 -5.06 10.16
N LEU A 176 -16.38 -4.04 9.67
CA LEU A 176 -17.47 -3.35 10.34
C LEU A 176 -18.62 -4.31 10.64
N TYR A 177 -19.03 -4.44 11.91
CA TYR A 177 -20.22 -5.23 12.22
C TYR A 177 -21.49 -4.44 11.91
N LYS A 178 -22.29 -4.95 10.96
CA LYS A 178 -23.65 -4.48 10.67
C LYS A 178 -24.64 -5.55 11.13
N GLU A 179 -25.47 -5.25 12.13
CA GLU A 179 -26.64 -6.10 12.41
C GLU A 179 -27.60 -6.04 11.22
N SER A 180 -28.21 -7.17 10.86
CA SER A 180 -29.10 -7.28 9.70
C SER A 180 -30.57 -7.36 10.12
N ASP A 181 -31.39 -6.52 9.50
CA ASP A 181 -32.85 -6.55 9.56
C ASP A 181 -33.36 -7.98 9.36
N GLY A 182 -33.92 -8.56 10.42
CA GLY A 182 -33.99 -10.02 10.58
C GLY A 182 -34.94 -10.78 9.66
N ASN A 183 -34.60 -10.97 8.39
CA ASN A 183 -34.99 -12.17 7.62
C ASN A 183 -34.02 -12.60 6.49
N THR A 184 -32.83 -12.01 6.38
CA THR A 184 -31.68 -12.66 5.74
C THR A 184 -30.46 -12.37 6.60
N ALA A 185 -29.75 -13.40 7.04
CA ALA A 185 -28.46 -13.21 7.71
C ALA A 185 -27.43 -12.81 6.65
N THR A 186 -27.26 -11.51 6.42
CA THR A 186 -26.21 -10.99 5.55
C THR A 186 -24.87 -11.12 6.30
N GLN A 187 -24.33 -12.35 6.29
CA GLN A 187 -22.90 -12.55 6.50
C GLN A 187 -22.17 -11.60 5.53
N PHE A 188 -21.12 -10.94 6.01
CA PHE A 188 -20.09 -10.42 5.09
C PHE A 188 -19.62 -11.59 4.24
N GLY A 189 -19.59 -11.39 2.93
CA GLY A 189 -19.66 -12.47 1.95
C GLY A 189 -18.61 -13.54 2.20
N THR A 190 -19.04 -14.72 2.67
CA THR A 190 -18.24 -15.95 2.62
C THR A 190 -18.30 -16.55 1.20
N GLY A 191 -18.16 -15.67 0.20
CA GLY A 191 -17.90 -16.00 -1.18
C GLY A 191 -16.46 -15.60 -1.42
N ASP A 192 -15.59 -16.59 -1.61
CA ASP A 192 -14.14 -16.40 -1.61
C ASP A 192 -13.70 -15.36 -2.67
N GLU A 193 -14.50 -15.22 -3.73
CA GLU A 193 -14.33 -14.39 -4.93
C GLU A 193 -13.81 -12.95 -4.71
N GLU A 194 -14.14 -12.29 -3.59
CA GLU A 194 -13.75 -10.88 -3.32
C GLU A 194 -12.49 -10.71 -2.44
N TYR A 195 -11.85 -11.78 -1.97
CA TYR A 195 -10.76 -11.74 -0.96
C TYR A 195 -9.66 -10.69 -1.21
N TYR A 196 -9.21 -10.52 -2.46
CA TYR A 196 -8.11 -9.59 -2.82
C TYR A 196 -8.56 -8.17 -3.18
N ARG A 197 -9.81 -7.77 -2.95
CA ARG A 197 -10.33 -6.46 -3.38
C ARG A 197 -9.54 -5.26 -2.85
N GLY A 198 -8.86 -5.40 -1.70
CA GLY A 198 -7.96 -4.37 -1.15
C GLY A 198 -6.55 -4.33 -1.76
N PHE A 199 -6.26 -5.17 -2.74
CA PHE A 199 -4.96 -5.30 -3.42
C PHE A 199 -5.05 -5.09 -4.94
N SER A 200 -6.14 -5.55 -5.58
CA SER A 200 -6.35 -5.45 -7.02
C SER A 200 -7.84 -5.42 -7.35
N ALA A 201 -8.18 -4.86 -8.51
CA ALA A 201 -9.52 -4.95 -9.09
C ALA A 201 -9.72 -6.20 -9.99
N MET A 202 -8.71 -7.08 -10.10
CA MET A 202 -8.87 -8.42 -10.69
C MET A 202 -9.75 -9.32 -9.81
N ASP A 203 -10.40 -10.31 -10.42
CA ASP A 203 -11.09 -11.38 -9.67
C ASP A 203 -10.09 -12.33 -8.98
N LYS A 204 -10.52 -12.98 -7.89
CA LYS A 204 -9.70 -13.95 -7.15
C LYS A 204 -9.07 -15.02 -8.03
N THR A 205 -9.82 -15.61 -8.95
CA THR A 205 -9.34 -16.73 -9.77
C THR A 205 -8.17 -16.28 -10.66
N SER A 206 -8.29 -15.13 -11.31
CA SER A 206 -7.22 -14.57 -12.15
C SER A 206 -5.96 -14.21 -11.34
N ILE A 207 -6.11 -13.76 -10.09
CA ILE A 207 -4.98 -13.47 -9.19
C ILE A 207 -4.27 -14.77 -8.79
N GLU A 208 -5.02 -15.77 -8.34
CA GLU A 208 -4.49 -17.03 -7.83
C GLU A 208 -3.87 -17.89 -8.93
N GLU A 209 -4.49 -17.93 -10.11
CA GLU A 209 -3.87 -18.50 -11.31
C GLU A 209 -2.56 -17.78 -11.69
N THR A 210 -2.47 -16.46 -11.53
CA THR A 210 -1.26 -15.70 -11.88
C THR A 210 -0.14 -15.93 -10.87
N ALA A 211 -0.48 -16.00 -9.59
CA ALA A 211 0.46 -16.41 -8.54
C ALA A 211 0.93 -17.86 -8.74
N ASP A 212 0.06 -18.81 -9.11
CA ASP A 212 0.45 -20.19 -9.44
C ASP A 212 1.42 -20.26 -10.63
N LYS A 213 1.17 -19.49 -11.70
CA LYS A 213 2.07 -19.38 -12.86
C LYS A 213 3.46 -18.86 -12.43
N ILE A 214 3.50 -17.85 -11.56
CA ILE A 214 4.73 -17.30 -10.97
C ILE A 214 5.44 -18.33 -10.07
N ARG A 215 4.71 -19.01 -9.16
CA ARG A 215 5.24 -20.07 -8.28
C ARG A 215 5.92 -21.17 -9.09
N LYS A 216 5.23 -21.68 -10.12
CA LYS A 216 5.74 -22.75 -10.99
C LYS A 216 7.01 -22.34 -11.73
N ALA A 217 7.04 -21.15 -12.32
CA ALA A 217 8.23 -20.66 -13.02
C ALA A 217 9.40 -20.38 -12.05
N TYR A 218 9.14 -19.89 -10.84
CA TYR A 218 10.16 -19.72 -9.79
C TYR A 218 10.77 -21.06 -9.35
N LEU A 219 9.94 -22.05 -9.03
CA LEU A 219 10.41 -23.38 -8.64
C LEU A 219 11.16 -24.11 -9.76
N ALA A 220 10.77 -23.89 -11.01
CA ALA A 220 11.45 -24.42 -12.21
C ALA A 220 12.74 -23.65 -12.57
N GLU A 221 13.02 -22.53 -11.92
CA GLU A 221 14.13 -21.61 -12.24
C GLU A 221 14.04 -21.05 -13.67
N ASP A 222 12.81 -20.92 -14.18
CA ASP A 222 12.49 -20.38 -15.50
C ASP A 222 12.43 -18.85 -15.45
N TRP A 223 13.62 -18.26 -15.40
CA TRP A 223 13.82 -16.82 -15.37
C TRP A 223 13.33 -16.12 -16.66
N ASP A 224 13.34 -16.82 -17.80
CA ASP A 224 12.86 -16.29 -19.08
C ASP A 224 11.34 -16.18 -19.15
N SER A 225 10.59 -17.12 -18.55
CA SER A 225 9.14 -16.96 -18.34
C SER A 225 8.80 -15.94 -17.26
N LEU A 226 9.58 -15.88 -16.17
CA LEU A 226 9.29 -14.95 -15.05
C LEU A 226 9.43 -13.47 -15.43
N LYS A 227 10.35 -13.10 -16.32
CA LYS A 227 10.65 -11.69 -16.63
C LYS A 227 9.42 -10.89 -17.11
N GLY A 228 8.48 -11.53 -17.81
CA GLY A 228 7.24 -10.90 -18.27
C GLY A 228 6.27 -10.52 -17.14
N PHE A 229 6.41 -11.16 -15.97
CA PHE A 229 5.68 -10.83 -14.76
C PHE A 229 6.39 -9.77 -13.91
N VAL A 230 7.62 -9.37 -14.21
CA VAL A 230 8.34 -8.37 -13.39
C VAL A 230 7.87 -6.94 -13.68
N ILE A 231 7.80 -6.10 -12.65
CA ILE A 231 7.79 -4.63 -12.78
C ILE A 231 9.19 -4.10 -12.48
N TYR A 232 9.68 -3.19 -13.34
CA TYR A 232 11.02 -2.62 -13.24
C TYR A 232 10.98 -1.17 -12.73
N PRO A 233 11.91 -0.75 -11.85
CA PRO A 233 12.99 -1.55 -11.27
C PRO A 233 12.49 -2.55 -10.22
N VAL A 234 13.08 -3.76 -10.22
CA VAL A 234 12.75 -4.85 -9.30
C VAL A 234 13.82 -5.00 -8.21
N THR A 235 13.42 -5.40 -7.00
CA THR A 235 14.37 -5.69 -5.90
C THR A 235 14.64 -7.21 -5.83
N ILE A 236 15.89 -7.63 -5.89
CA ILE A 236 16.31 -9.05 -5.81
C ILE A 236 17.39 -9.19 -4.73
N ASN A 237 17.13 -9.94 -3.66
CA ASN A 237 18.03 -10.05 -2.49
C ASN A 237 18.48 -8.68 -1.92
N GLY A 238 17.64 -7.65 -2.03
CA GLY A 238 17.97 -6.27 -1.63
C GLY A 238 18.80 -5.46 -2.65
N ALA A 239 19.16 -6.03 -3.81
CA ALA A 239 19.78 -5.30 -4.92
C ALA A 239 18.73 -4.86 -5.93
N THR A 240 18.87 -3.64 -6.47
CA THR A 240 17.99 -3.12 -7.54
C THR A 240 18.41 -3.64 -8.91
N VAL A 241 17.44 -4.01 -9.75
CA VAL A 241 17.64 -4.44 -11.14
C VAL A 241 16.71 -3.64 -12.04
N GLU A 242 17.29 -2.87 -12.97
CA GLU A 242 16.63 -1.74 -13.64
C GLU A 242 15.74 -2.10 -14.84
N ASN A 243 15.94 -3.26 -15.48
CA ASN A 243 15.22 -3.67 -16.69
C ASN A 243 15.39 -5.17 -17.03
N GLU A 244 14.59 -5.68 -17.98
CA GLU A 244 14.60 -7.08 -18.44
C GLU A 244 15.99 -7.58 -18.88
N GLU A 245 16.76 -6.78 -19.62
CA GLU A 245 18.10 -7.20 -20.08
C GLU A 245 19.06 -7.39 -18.90
N THR A 246 18.98 -6.52 -17.89
CA THR A 246 19.73 -6.68 -16.64
C THR A 246 19.19 -7.83 -15.78
N PHE A 247 17.89 -8.10 -15.79
CA PHE A 247 17.26 -9.20 -15.06
C PHE A 247 17.76 -10.57 -15.53
N ILE A 248 17.70 -10.86 -16.84
CA ILE A 248 18.17 -12.14 -17.36
C ILE A 248 19.68 -12.32 -17.15
N LYS A 249 20.47 -11.25 -17.23
CA LYS A 249 21.91 -11.29 -16.90
C LYS A 249 22.16 -11.57 -15.41
N TYR A 250 21.37 -10.98 -14.51
CA TYR A 250 21.49 -11.15 -13.06
C TYR A 250 21.05 -12.56 -12.62
N MET A 251 19.94 -13.05 -13.17
CA MET A 251 19.31 -14.31 -12.80
C MET A 251 19.98 -15.55 -13.42
N LYS A 252 20.69 -15.41 -14.54
CA LYS A 252 21.31 -16.51 -15.30
C LYS A 252 21.99 -17.59 -14.46
N ASP A 253 22.81 -17.17 -13.49
CA ASP A 253 23.62 -18.07 -12.66
C ASP A 253 23.04 -18.21 -11.22
N LYS A 254 21.83 -17.68 -10.95
CA LYS A 254 21.12 -17.77 -9.67
C LYS A 254 20.38 -19.11 -9.50
N LYS A 255 20.27 -19.55 -8.25
CA LYS A 255 19.46 -20.70 -7.82
C LYS A 255 18.47 -20.33 -6.73
N VAL A 256 17.37 -21.07 -6.64
CA VAL A 256 16.46 -20.94 -5.48
C VAL A 256 17.06 -21.71 -4.32
N SER A 257 17.37 -21.01 -3.21
CA SER A 257 17.91 -21.63 -2.01
C SER A 257 16.97 -22.70 -1.44
N SER A 258 17.49 -23.66 -0.67
CA SER A 258 16.68 -24.75 -0.11
C SER A 258 15.47 -24.27 0.70
N ASP A 259 15.63 -23.17 1.42
CA ASP A 259 14.59 -22.63 2.30
C ASP A 259 13.52 -21.90 1.48
N SER A 260 13.90 -21.11 0.46
CA SER A 260 12.94 -20.50 -0.46
C SER A 260 12.22 -21.53 -1.32
N ARG A 261 12.92 -22.60 -1.73
CA ARG A 261 12.35 -23.71 -2.50
C ARG A 261 11.27 -24.41 -1.68
N LYS A 262 11.58 -24.78 -0.43
CA LYS A 262 10.60 -25.36 0.50
C LYS A 262 9.41 -24.42 0.72
N ALA A 263 9.65 -23.14 1.01
CA ALA A 263 8.57 -22.20 1.29
C ALA A 263 7.64 -21.95 0.07
N MET A 264 8.18 -22.00 -1.15
CA MET A 264 7.41 -21.88 -2.39
C MET A 264 6.79 -23.22 -2.86
N GLU A 265 7.25 -24.36 -2.35
CA GLU A 265 6.60 -25.68 -2.47
C GLU A 265 5.45 -25.86 -1.46
N GLU A 266 5.52 -25.20 -0.30
CA GLU A 266 4.45 -25.15 0.72
C GLU A 266 3.40 -24.05 0.44
N GLU A 267 3.76 -23.00 -0.29
CA GLU A 267 2.85 -21.97 -0.81
C GLU A 267 1.75 -22.61 -1.66
N ASN A 268 0.47 -22.36 -1.34
CA ASN A 268 -0.68 -22.93 -2.05
C ASN A 268 -1.21 -22.05 -3.18
N CYS A 269 -0.89 -20.75 -3.18
CA CYS A 269 -1.45 -19.69 -4.03
C CYS A 269 -2.95 -19.42 -3.84
N HIS A 270 -3.51 -19.72 -2.66
CA HIS A 270 -4.91 -19.46 -2.31
C HIS A 270 -5.03 -18.69 -0.99
N ASP A 271 -5.83 -17.62 -1.00
CA ASP A 271 -6.03 -16.70 0.15
C ASP A 271 -4.70 -16.18 0.72
N MET A 272 -3.79 -15.82 -0.19
CA MET A 272 -2.44 -15.33 0.07
C MET A 272 -2.48 -13.99 0.83
N PHE A 273 -1.65 -13.87 1.87
CA PHE A 273 -1.53 -12.64 2.65
C PHE A 273 -1.13 -11.43 1.79
N TYR A 274 -1.80 -10.29 1.97
CA TYR A 274 -1.40 -9.03 1.36
C TYR A 274 -1.44 -7.86 2.36
N ASN A 275 -0.63 -6.85 2.10
CA ASN A 275 -0.61 -5.57 2.82
C ASN A 275 -0.19 -4.42 1.87
N GLY A 276 0.02 -3.21 2.39
CA GLY A 276 0.46 -2.06 1.58
C GLY A 276 1.84 -2.17 0.91
N GLN A 277 2.61 -3.24 1.16
CA GLN A 277 3.85 -3.55 0.43
C GLN A 277 3.56 -4.36 -0.83
N GLY A 278 2.49 -5.16 -0.83
CA GLY A 278 2.07 -6.05 -1.92
C GLY A 278 1.36 -7.32 -1.42
N LEU A 279 1.08 -8.22 -2.36
CA LEU A 279 0.63 -9.59 -2.14
C LEU A 279 1.86 -10.50 -1.96
N CYS A 280 1.83 -11.34 -0.93
CA CYS A 280 3.00 -12.08 -0.45
C CYS A 280 2.90 -13.57 -0.80
N MET A 281 4.01 -14.15 -1.29
CA MET A 281 4.12 -15.58 -1.58
C MET A 281 5.30 -16.22 -0.83
N GLY A 282 5.14 -17.48 -0.44
CA GLY A 282 6.20 -18.33 0.10
C GLY A 282 6.80 -17.78 1.39
N SER A 283 5.98 -17.21 2.27
CA SER A 283 6.43 -16.49 3.48
C SER A 283 7.37 -15.29 3.19
N GLY A 284 7.18 -14.61 2.06
CA GLY A 284 7.88 -13.36 1.71
C GLY A 284 9.01 -13.49 0.69
N GLN A 285 9.14 -14.66 0.05
CA GLN A 285 10.18 -14.91 -0.96
C GLN A 285 9.88 -14.27 -2.31
N VAL A 286 8.60 -14.04 -2.62
CA VAL A 286 8.17 -13.21 -3.76
C VAL A 286 7.07 -12.25 -3.27
N TRP A 287 7.16 -10.98 -3.68
CA TRP A 287 6.11 -9.99 -3.45
C TRP A 287 5.58 -9.46 -4.78
N LEU A 288 4.26 -9.46 -4.90
CA LEU A 288 3.51 -9.02 -6.08
C LEU A 288 2.81 -7.69 -5.81
N LEU A 289 2.55 -6.94 -6.88
CA LEU A 289 1.84 -5.65 -6.89
C LEU A 289 0.92 -5.63 -8.11
N ASP A 290 -0.28 -5.06 -7.97
CA ASP A 290 -1.02 -4.53 -9.11
C ASP A 290 -0.66 -3.04 -9.28
N PRO A 291 0.15 -2.65 -10.28
CA PRO A 291 0.56 -1.26 -10.47
C PRO A 291 -0.56 -0.40 -11.07
N SER A 292 -1.63 -1.02 -11.56
CA SER A 292 -2.84 -0.38 -12.08
C SER A 292 -3.95 -0.29 -11.03
N TYR A 293 -3.70 -0.75 -9.79
CA TYR A 293 -4.63 -0.56 -8.68
C TYR A 293 -4.80 0.94 -8.39
N MET A 294 -6.06 1.38 -8.32
CA MET A 294 -6.47 2.80 -8.23
C MET A 294 -6.14 3.65 -9.47
N THR A 295 -5.95 3.05 -10.66
CA THR A 295 -5.88 3.76 -11.95
C THR A 295 -6.95 3.27 -12.93
N ASP A 296 -7.13 3.96 -14.06
CA ASP A 296 -8.00 3.55 -15.18
C ASP A 296 -7.35 2.49 -16.11
N GLU A 297 -6.14 2.02 -15.78
CA GLU A 297 -5.45 0.99 -16.57
C GLU A 297 -5.96 -0.42 -16.24
N THR A 298 -5.78 -1.37 -17.17
CA THR A 298 -6.18 -2.77 -16.94
C THR A 298 -5.39 -3.39 -15.77
N PRO A 299 -6.05 -3.84 -14.69
CA PRO A 299 -5.41 -4.51 -13.55
C PRO A 299 -4.47 -5.65 -13.95
N VAL A 300 -3.26 -5.70 -13.38
CA VAL A 300 -2.23 -6.68 -13.78
C VAL A 300 -1.25 -7.02 -12.65
N ILE A 301 -1.19 -8.30 -12.26
CA ILE A 301 -0.27 -8.72 -11.20
C ILE A 301 1.19 -8.79 -11.68
N LYS A 302 2.08 -8.11 -10.96
CA LYS A 302 3.51 -7.97 -11.26
C LYS A 302 4.43 -8.22 -10.06
N ILE A 303 5.59 -8.86 -10.28
CA ILE A 303 6.62 -9.12 -9.28
C ILE A 303 7.43 -7.85 -9.01
N LYS A 304 7.39 -7.40 -7.75
CA LYS A 304 8.08 -6.20 -7.22
C LYS A 304 9.36 -6.55 -6.47
N THR A 305 9.37 -7.69 -5.78
CA THR A 305 10.51 -8.17 -4.97
C THR A 305 10.67 -9.68 -5.09
N ILE A 306 11.93 -10.14 -5.15
CA ILE A 306 12.35 -11.54 -5.06
C ILE A 306 13.41 -11.67 -3.96
N GLN A 307 13.36 -12.73 -3.16
CA GLN A 307 14.30 -13.00 -2.07
C GLN A 307 14.79 -14.47 -2.10
N GLY A 308 15.83 -14.73 -1.31
CA GLY A 308 16.35 -16.07 -1.02
C GLY A 308 16.86 -16.84 -2.23
N LEU A 309 17.42 -16.12 -3.20
CA LEU A 309 18.24 -16.72 -4.25
C LEU A 309 19.70 -16.85 -3.79
N GLU A 310 20.43 -17.84 -4.30
CA GLU A 310 21.87 -18.03 -4.08
C GLU A 310 22.68 -17.99 -5.39
#